data_AF-A0AAD3D1T4-F1
#
_entry.id   AF-A0AAD3D1T4-F1
#
_cell.length_a   1.000
_cell.length_b   1.000
_cell.length_c   1.000
_cell.angle_alpha   90.00
_cell.angle_beta   90.00
_cell.angle_gamma   90.00
#
_symmetry.space_group_name_H-M   'P 1'
#
loop_
_entity.id
_entity.type
_entity.pdbx_description
1 polymer ?
#
loop_
_entity_poly.entity_id
_entity_poly.type
_entity_poly.pdbx_seq_one_letter_code
_entity_poly.pdbx_strand_id
1 'polypeptide(L)'
;MKPSLLTYLSISFYLSHLQNCFSFQVPSSTQKSSHESSTLLSAISRRQAILSSTAALTAETTWRTLVNTASIALESNSIPSSLPEGTLQTIQAGKAAVIPNWLSKQETFLLLKDAQTCYKGGHFTNFILSRNKNKADKEANDRWIMPSFASKKRIGPFMDDAVGDLDVRNSLKRKMAVVKAELARGLDRPTLDQEKDEQTHEMEYLRYGVGALLNRHTDEHHLELKRPHGSKLPLKENASRRSVTWLVYLNDDWDPERDGGQLRLHEREYESAFPVGAAIRNDLQVGWLKANPNKGLREQPVFLDPNRDGPENETCVLYTFEKDGKKRDLSKAPFANLALYLGGGDAVARKLMIDNAVDAERFHLIDAPKSLVSSFVKSDANDKGQDGGERIKDIYPSAGTLVLFDSVSLPHEVLQTNRERFGVQGWFHEHIYTSADV
;
A
#
# COMPACT_ATOMS: atom_id res chain seq x y z
N MET A 1 69.43 -10.61 -2.88
CA MET A 1 68.06 -10.41 -2.33
C MET A 1 67.36 -11.75 -2.39
N LYS A 2 67.16 -12.40 -1.23
CA LYS A 2 66.86 -13.84 -1.12
C LYS A 2 65.35 -14.15 -1.30
N PRO A 3 65.01 -15.24 -2.02
CA PRO A 3 63.74 -15.96 -1.92
C PRO A 3 63.89 -17.24 -1.05
N SER A 4 62.79 -17.79 -0.50
CA SER A 4 62.69 -19.18 0.00
C SER A 4 61.22 -19.57 0.20
N LEU A 5 60.59 -20.47 -0.57
CA LEU A 5 60.65 -21.95 -0.60
C LEU A 5 60.09 -22.68 0.65
N LEU A 6 58.90 -23.27 0.44
CA LEU A 6 58.37 -24.59 0.86
C LEU A 6 59.09 -25.40 1.95
N THR A 7 58.33 -25.95 2.91
CA THR A 7 58.37 -27.41 3.21
C THR A 7 57.09 -27.91 3.92
N TYR A 8 56.65 -29.10 3.51
CA TYR A 8 55.63 -29.99 4.07
C TYR A 8 56.01 -30.53 5.46
N LEU A 9 55.01 -30.90 6.28
CA LEU A 9 55.08 -32.10 7.13
C LEU A 9 53.68 -32.62 7.48
N SER A 10 53.49 -33.91 7.22
CA SER A 10 52.31 -34.74 7.42
C SER A 10 52.54 -35.63 8.64
N ILE A 11 51.55 -35.80 9.52
CA ILE A 11 51.49 -36.92 10.48
C ILE A 11 50.03 -37.36 10.65
N SER A 12 49.78 -38.63 10.32
CA SER A 12 48.55 -39.42 10.55
C SER A 12 48.65 -40.25 11.85
N PHE A 13 47.51 -40.87 12.22
CA PHE A 13 47.24 -41.92 13.23
C PHE A 13 46.88 -41.40 14.66
N TYR A 14 45.89 -41.92 15.40
CA TYR A 14 45.32 -43.29 15.51
C TYR A 14 43.82 -43.29 15.88
N LEU A 15 43.11 -44.36 15.50
CA LEU A 15 41.76 -44.76 15.95
C LEU A 15 41.74 -45.22 17.42
N SER A 16 40.58 -45.06 18.09
CA SER A 16 40.00 -46.12 18.93
C SER A 16 38.47 -46.00 19.07
N HIS A 17 37.79 -47.10 18.74
CA HIS A 17 36.39 -47.42 19.05
C HIS A 17 36.24 -47.81 20.52
N LEU A 18 35.05 -47.62 21.10
CA LEU A 18 34.38 -48.63 21.94
C LEU A 18 32.87 -48.37 22.04
N GLN A 19 32.11 -49.40 21.67
CA GLN A 19 30.66 -49.57 21.83
C GLN A 19 30.31 -49.99 23.27
N ASN A 20 29.06 -49.69 23.69
CA ASN A 20 28.12 -50.63 24.36
C ASN A 20 26.83 -49.84 24.69
N CYS A 21 25.70 -50.12 24.02
CA CYS A 21 24.71 -51.17 24.32
C CYS A 21 23.97 -50.95 25.65
N PHE A 22 22.72 -50.52 25.59
CA PHE A 22 21.62 -51.06 26.41
C PHE A 22 20.27 -50.78 25.73
N SER A 23 19.62 -51.87 25.31
CA SER A 23 18.19 -51.94 24.97
C SER A 23 17.39 -52.14 26.25
N PHE A 24 16.18 -51.59 26.39
CA PHE A 24 15.05 -52.30 27.02
C PHE A 24 13.69 -51.63 26.68
N GLN A 25 12.68 -52.49 26.59
CA GLN A 25 11.36 -52.36 25.98
C GLN A 25 10.34 -51.47 26.73
N VAL A 26 9.36 -50.98 25.95
CA VAL A 26 8.06 -50.40 26.34
C VAL A 26 7.08 -51.56 26.67
N PRO A 27 6.13 -51.42 27.62
CA PRO A 27 4.75 -51.05 27.24
C PRO A 27 3.97 -50.22 28.29
N SER A 28 3.17 -49.25 27.82
CA SER A 28 1.70 -49.26 27.95
C SER A 28 1.07 -47.89 27.77
N SER A 29 -0.11 -47.94 27.16
CA SER A 29 -0.98 -46.89 26.68
C SER A 29 -1.59 -46.03 27.79
N THR A 30 -1.56 -44.70 27.62
CA THR A 30 -2.68 -43.83 27.99
C THR A 30 -2.79 -42.70 26.96
N GLN A 31 -3.94 -42.62 26.32
CA GLN A 31 -4.32 -41.56 25.40
C GLN A 31 -4.30 -40.20 26.13
N LYS A 32 -3.56 -39.24 25.58
CA LYS A 32 -3.80 -37.80 25.81
C LYS A 32 -3.96 -37.15 24.45
N SER A 33 -5.10 -36.51 24.25
CA SER A 33 -5.42 -35.68 23.10
C SER A 33 -4.47 -34.48 23.06
N SER A 34 -3.66 -34.42 22.00
CA SER A 34 -2.87 -33.25 21.65
C SER A 34 -3.73 -32.25 20.89
N HIS A 35 -3.95 -31.09 21.49
CA HIS A 35 -4.27 -29.87 20.77
C HIS A 35 -3.07 -29.52 19.86
N GLU A 36 -3.18 -29.79 18.57
CA GLU A 36 -2.25 -29.27 17.57
C GLU A 36 -2.69 -27.85 17.17
N SER A 37 -2.11 -26.85 17.83
CA SER A 37 -1.93 -25.52 17.25
C SER A 37 -0.50 -25.43 16.71
N SER A 38 -0.27 -26.14 15.60
CA SER A 38 0.97 -26.07 14.83
C SER A 38 0.96 -24.78 14.00
N THR A 39 1.82 -23.84 14.37
CA THR A 39 1.88 -22.50 13.79
C THR A 39 2.61 -22.50 12.43
N LEU A 40 2.06 -21.73 11.48
CA LEU A 40 2.59 -21.36 10.16
C LEU A 40 4.08 -20.96 10.14
N LEU A 41 4.65 -20.60 11.29
CA LEU A 41 6.03 -20.13 11.46
C LEU A 41 7.08 -21.25 11.43
N SER A 42 6.72 -22.50 11.74
CA SER A 42 7.71 -23.58 11.87
C SER A 42 8.20 -24.16 10.53
N ALA A 43 7.37 -24.11 9.48
CA ALA A 43 7.70 -24.63 8.15
C ALA A 43 8.69 -23.73 7.39
N ILE A 44 8.64 -22.42 7.63
CA ILE A 44 9.54 -21.44 7.02
C ILE A 44 10.94 -21.48 7.69
N SER A 45 11.02 -21.87 8.96
CA SER A 45 12.25 -21.80 9.75
C SER A 45 13.27 -22.92 9.49
N ARG A 46 12.91 -24.04 8.85
CA ARG A 46 13.82 -25.21 8.70
C ARG A 46 14.57 -25.32 7.37
N ARG A 47 14.27 -24.47 6.36
CA ARG A 47 14.96 -24.51 5.05
C ARG A 47 16.00 -23.41 4.82
N GLN A 48 16.22 -22.51 5.76
CA GLN A 48 17.29 -21.51 5.70
C GLN A 48 18.49 -21.94 6.53
N ALA A 49 19.18 -22.97 6.07
CA ALA A 49 20.56 -23.23 6.47
C ALA A 49 21.31 -23.62 5.20
N ILE A 50 22.10 -22.66 4.70
CA ILE A 50 23.16 -22.69 3.67
C ILE A 50 22.95 -21.50 2.73
N LEU A 51 23.49 -20.34 3.14
CA LEU A 51 23.97 -19.28 2.26
C LEU A 51 25.14 -18.59 2.98
N SER A 52 26.25 -19.32 3.09
CA SER A 52 27.54 -18.82 3.55
C SER A 52 28.29 -18.20 2.37
N SER A 53 27.96 -16.95 2.03
CA SER A 53 28.77 -16.03 1.21
C SER A 53 28.12 -14.63 1.20
N THR A 54 27.98 -14.01 2.37
CA THR A 54 27.18 -12.79 2.52
C THR A 54 27.96 -11.52 2.15
N ALA A 55 27.86 -11.11 0.88
CA ALA A 55 27.57 -9.70 0.67
C ALA A 55 26.19 -9.46 1.30
N ALA A 56 26.07 -8.51 2.24
CA ALA A 56 24.80 -8.21 2.90
C ALA A 56 23.75 -7.86 1.82
N LEU A 57 22.76 -8.74 1.63
CA LEU A 57 21.63 -8.46 0.76
C LEU A 57 20.96 -7.17 1.25
N THR A 58 20.62 -6.27 0.34
CA THR A 58 19.93 -5.03 0.72
C THR A 58 18.55 -5.35 1.29
N ALA A 59 17.99 -4.46 2.12
CA ALA A 59 16.65 -4.64 2.71
C ALA A 59 15.55 -4.88 1.65
N GLU A 60 15.71 -4.29 0.46
CA GLU A 60 14.84 -4.49 -0.70
C GLU A 60 15.05 -5.88 -1.34
N THR A 61 16.30 -6.32 -1.52
CA THR A 61 16.58 -7.66 -2.05
C THR A 61 15.99 -8.76 -1.14
N THR A 62 16.11 -8.60 0.18
CA THR A 62 15.46 -9.50 1.14
C THR A 62 13.94 -9.49 1.01
N TRP A 63 13.33 -8.31 0.85
CA TRP A 63 11.89 -8.17 0.67
C TRP A 63 11.40 -8.92 -0.58
N ARG A 64 12.05 -8.71 -1.73
CA ARG A 64 11.69 -9.37 -2.99
C ARG A 64 11.79 -10.89 -2.89
N THR A 65 12.85 -11.39 -2.27
CA THR A 65 13.00 -12.83 -2.02
C THR A 65 11.84 -13.40 -1.20
N LEU A 66 11.36 -12.66 -0.19
CA LEU A 66 10.19 -13.07 0.60
C LEU A 66 8.91 -13.10 -0.25
N VAL A 67 8.68 -12.08 -1.08
CA VAL A 67 7.50 -12.00 -1.97
C VAL A 67 7.50 -13.13 -2.99
N ASN A 68 8.62 -13.36 -3.68
CA ASN A 68 8.75 -14.45 -4.64
C ASN A 68 8.56 -15.83 -3.98
N THR A 69 9.17 -16.04 -2.80
CA THR A 69 8.97 -17.28 -2.03
C THR A 69 7.49 -17.47 -1.67
N ALA A 70 6.79 -16.41 -1.25
CA ALA A 70 5.37 -16.47 -0.95
C ALA A 70 4.53 -16.78 -2.21
N SER A 71 4.84 -16.19 -3.36
CA SER A 71 4.16 -16.48 -4.63
C SER A 71 4.24 -17.96 -4.98
N ILE A 72 5.45 -18.53 -4.99
CA ILE A 72 5.68 -19.95 -5.28
C ILE A 72 4.94 -20.84 -4.27
N ALA A 73 4.96 -20.47 -2.98
CA ALA A 73 4.26 -21.22 -1.94
C ALA A 73 2.73 -21.20 -2.10
N LEU A 74 2.16 -20.07 -2.52
CA LEU A 74 0.73 -19.93 -2.83
C LEU A 74 0.35 -20.75 -4.07
N GLU A 75 1.13 -20.66 -5.15
CA GLU A 75 0.90 -21.41 -6.40
C GLU A 75 0.92 -22.94 -6.18
N SER A 76 1.83 -23.39 -5.32
CA SER A 76 1.95 -24.80 -4.94
C SER A 76 0.96 -25.24 -3.84
N ASN A 77 0.10 -24.34 -3.34
CA ASN A 77 -0.77 -24.57 -2.19
C ASN A 77 -0.03 -25.03 -0.91
N SER A 78 1.25 -24.66 -0.78
CA SER A 78 2.08 -24.97 0.39
C SER A 78 1.75 -24.09 1.60
N ILE A 79 1.12 -22.93 1.38
CA ILE A 79 0.59 -22.04 2.42
C ILE A 79 -0.85 -21.64 2.06
N PRO A 80 -1.73 -21.43 3.05
CA PRO A 80 -3.07 -20.92 2.80
C PRO A 80 -3.04 -19.43 2.41
N SER A 81 -4.12 -18.99 1.77
CA SER A 81 -4.37 -17.57 1.51
C SER A 81 -4.43 -16.77 2.82
N SER A 82 -3.83 -15.58 2.81
CA SER A 82 -3.85 -14.67 3.97
C SER A 82 -4.98 -13.65 3.91
N LEU A 83 -5.68 -13.58 2.78
CA LEU A 83 -6.77 -12.66 2.51
C LEU A 83 -8.10 -13.42 2.35
N PRO A 84 -9.19 -12.96 2.98
CA PRO A 84 -10.51 -13.56 2.78
C PRO A 84 -10.97 -13.52 1.32
N GLU A 85 -11.82 -14.47 0.92
CA GLU A 85 -12.52 -14.43 -0.36
C GLU A 85 -13.29 -13.10 -0.51
N GLY A 86 -13.31 -12.53 -1.71
CA GLY A 86 -13.93 -11.22 -1.98
C GLY A 86 -13.01 -10.02 -1.77
N THR A 87 -11.82 -10.19 -1.16
CA THR A 87 -10.88 -9.07 -0.91
C THR A 87 -10.48 -8.37 -2.21
N LEU A 88 -10.08 -9.14 -3.22
CA LEU A 88 -9.64 -8.60 -4.51
C LEU A 88 -10.78 -7.89 -5.24
N GLN A 89 -11.96 -8.49 -5.23
CA GLN A 89 -13.18 -7.94 -5.84
C GLN A 89 -13.57 -6.62 -5.17
N THR A 90 -13.46 -6.54 -3.84
CA THR A 90 -13.72 -5.32 -3.08
C THR A 90 -12.78 -4.19 -3.51
N ILE A 91 -11.48 -4.47 -3.61
CA ILE A 91 -10.48 -3.49 -4.06
C ILE A 91 -10.75 -3.07 -5.51
N GLN A 92 -10.98 -4.03 -6.42
CA GLN A 92 -11.27 -3.77 -7.84
C GLN A 92 -12.59 -3.00 -8.03
N ALA A 93 -13.56 -3.15 -7.12
CA ALA A 93 -14.81 -2.40 -7.13
C ALA A 93 -14.66 -0.95 -6.65
N GLY A 94 -13.46 -0.53 -6.22
CA GLY A 94 -13.19 0.83 -5.72
C GLY A 94 -13.57 1.05 -4.26
N LYS A 95 -13.51 -0.02 -3.46
CA LYS A 95 -13.85 -0.02 -2.04
C LYS A 95 -12.63 -0.47 -1.21
N ALA A 96 -12.63 -0.18 0.09
CA ALA A 96 -11.62 -0.71 0.99
C ALA A 96 -12.03 -2.08 1.55
N ALA A 97 -11.13 -3.05 1.44
CA ALA A 97 -11.24 -4.32 2.16
C ALA A 97 -10.76 -4.12 3.61
N VAL A 98 -11.59 -4.53 4.57
CA VAL A 98 -11.33 -4.37 6.02
C VAL A 98 -11.39 -5.75 6.66
N ILE A 99 -10.25 -6.18 7.21
CA ILE A 99 -10.04 -7.55 7.67
C ILE A 99 -9.70 -7.49 9.18
N PRO A 100 -10.71 -7.59 10.06
CA PRO A 100 -10.49 -7.58 11.50
C PRO A 100 -9.78 -8.85 11.96
N ASN A 101 -9.02 -8.75 13.05
CA ASN A 101 -8.25 -9.88 13.64
C ASN A 101 -7.27 -10.55 12.65
N TRP A 102 -6.79 -9.82 11.65
CA TRP A 102 -5.78 -10.32 10.71
C TRP A 102 -4.43 -10.58 11.39
N LEU A 103 -4.06 -9.71 12.34
CA LEU A 103 -3.08 -10.06 13.36
C LEU A 103 -3.78 -10.65 14.59
N SER A 104 -3.14 -11.64 15.19
CA SER A 104 -3.52 -12.11 16.52
C SER A 104 -3.31 -11.01 17.57
N LYS A 105 -3.98 -11.15 18.72
CA LYS A 105 -3.80 -10.25 19.86
C LYS A 105 -2.34 -10.15 20.29
N GLN A 106 -1.62 -11.28 20.32
CA GLN A 106 -0.21 -11.31 20.71
C GLN A 106 0.68 -10.58 19.71
N GLU A 107 0.50 -10.81 18.40
CA GLU A 107 1.27 -10.10 17.36
C GLU A 107 1.01 -8.59 17.42
N THR A 108 -0.25 -8.19 17.59
CA THR A 108 -0.64 -6.79 17.70
C THR A 108 -0.02 -6.12 18.92
N PHE A 109 -0.10 -6.78 20.09
CA PHE A 109 0.51 -6.28 21.32
C PHE A 109 2.02 -6.08 21.20
N LEU A 110 2.73 -7.05 20.59
CA LEU A 110 4.17 -6.95 20.40
C LEU A 110 4.55 -5.79 19.46
N LEU A 111 3.81 -5.62 18.35
CA LEU A 111 4.01 -4.49 17.43
C LEU A 111 3.72 -3.14 18.09
N LEU A 112 2.66 -3.04 18.90
CA LEU A 112 2.34 -1.82 19.64
C LEU A 112 3.47 -1.47 20.61
N LYS A 113 3.95 -2.46 21.38
CA LYS A 113 5.04 -2.28 22.34
C LYS A 113 6.33 -1.84 21.65
N ASP A 114 6.64 -2.43 20.50
CA ASP A 114 7.80 -2.01 19.70
C ASP A 114 7.66 -0.57 19.19
N ALA A 115 6.51 -0.23 18.59
CA ALA A 115 6.23 1.12 18.10
C ALA A 115 6.35 2.18 19.21
N GLN A 116 5.80 1.91 20.40
CA GLN A 116 5.91 2.78 21.57
C GLN A 116 7.35 2.92 22.07
N THR A 117 8.13 1.82 22.06
CA THR A 117 9.54 1.83 22.46
C THR A 117 10.36 2.66 21.48
N CYS A 118 10.17 2.44 20.18
CA CYS A 118 10.82 3.20 19.13
C CYS A 118 10.47 4.70 19.17
N TYR A 119 9.21 5.04 19.47
CA TYR A 119 8.78 6.43 19.62
C TYR A 119 9.48 7.11 20.80
N LYS A 120 9.48 6.47 21.98
CA LYS A 120 10.19 6.95 23.17
C LYS A 120 11.70 7.05 22.95
N GLY A 121 12.25 6.18 22.11
CA GLY A 121 13.67 6.21 21.69
C GLY A 121 14.02 7.32 20.69
N GLY A 122 13.05 8.10 20.20
CA GLY A 122 13.31 9.21 19.29
C GLY A 122 13.55 8.80 17.83
N HIS A 123 13.13 7.60 17.43
CA HIS A 123 13.33 7.08 16.07
C HIS A 123 12.25 7.54 15.08
N PHE A 124 11.22 8.22 15.57
CA PHE A 124 10.17 8.79 14.76
C PHE A 124 10.56 10.19 14.28
N THR A 125 10.11 10.53 13.08
CA THR A 125 10.24 11.88 12.53
C THR A 125 8.85 12.50 12.37
N ASN A 126 8.73 13.78 12.73
CA ASN A 126 7.48 14.51 12.56
C ASN A 126 7.18 14.64 11.05
N PHE A 127 5.94 14.38 10.64
CA PHE A 127 5.55 14.29 9.24
C PHE A 127 5.84 15.61 8.47
N ILE A 128 6.10 15.56 7.16
CA ILE A 128 6.55 16.76 6.43
C ILE A 128 5.47 17.86 6.40
N LEU A 129 4.18 17.47 6.29
CA LEU A 129 3.06 18.44 6.28
C LEU A 129 2.87 19.16 7.62
N SER A 130 3.26 18.56 8.74
CA SER A 130 3.22 19.18 10.07
C SER A 130 4.33 20.22 10.29
N ARG A 131 5.29 20.33 9.36
CA ARG A 131 6.38 21.34 9.40
C ARG A 131 6.02 22.64 8.68
N ASN A 132 4.90 22.70 7.96
CA ASN A 132 4.48 23.92 7.27
C ASN A 132 3.76 24.88 8.24
N LYS A 133 4.48 25.91 8.70
CA LYS A 133 3.97 26.92 9.64
C LYS A 133 2.71 27.66 9.18
N ASN A 134 2.41 27.67 7.88
CA ASN A 134 1.25 28.35 7.30
C ASN A 134 0.03 27.43 7.12
N LYS A 135 0.18 26.12 7.38
CA LYS A 135 -0.89 25.11 7.29
C LYS A 135 -1.13 24.37 8.62
N ALA A 136 -0.32 24.64 9.63
CA ALA A 136 -0.31 23.91 10.87
C ALA A 136 -1.14 24.60 11.94
N ASP A 137 -2.36 24.12 12.17
CA ASP A 137 -2.77 23.96 13.55
C ASP A 137 -1.81 22.93 14.15
N LYS A 138 -0.97 23.37 15.11
CA LYS A 138 0.13 22.56 15.66
C LYS A 138 -0.40 21.35 16.43
N GLU A 139 -1.55 21.46 17.07
CA GLU A 139 -2.17 20.37 17.82
C GLU A 139 -2.78 19.34 16.86
N ALA A 140 -3.43 19.81 15.79
CA ALA A 140 -3.94 18.95 14.70
C ALA A 140 -2.85 18.21 13.90
N ASN A 141 -1.58 18.57 14.09
CA ASN A 141 -0.44 18.09 13.33
C ASN A 141 0.58 17.28 14.15
N ASP A 142 0.21 16.80 15.33
CA ASP A 142 1.06 15.91 16.16
C ASP A 142 1.13 14.47 15.58
N ARG A 143 1.60 14.37 14.33
CA ARG A 143 1.73 13.14 13.56
C ARG A 143 3.19 12.81 13.31
N TRP A 144 3.53 11.55 13.59
CA TRP A 144 4.88 11.05 13.55
C TRP A 144 4.92 9.73 12.79
N ILE A 145 6.01 9.54 12.04
CA ILE A 145 6.28 8.31 11.29
C ILE A 145 7.66 7.77 11.61
N MET A 146 7.81 6.45 11.61
CA MET A 146 9.11 5.77 11.63
C MET A 146 9.34 5.13 10.26
N PRO A 147 10.11 5.77 9.37
CA PRO A 147 10.17 5.37 7.96
C PRO A 147 10.92 4.04 7.74
N SER A 148 10.49 3.27 6.73
CA SER A 148 11.24 2.08 6.23
C SER A 148 12.59 2.44 5.65
N PHE A 149 12.65 3.57 4.95
CA PHE A 149 13.85 4.03 4.25
C PHE A 149 14.18 5.44 4.72
N ALA A 150 15.42 5.67 5.13
CA ALA A 150 15.89 7.04 5.31
C ALA A 150 16.15 7.64 3.93
N SER A 151 15.79 8.92 3.73
CA SER A 151 16.13 9.66 2.52
C SER A 151 17.61 9.47 2.18
N LYS A 152 17.93 9.13 0.92
CA LYS A 152 19.29 8.82 0.39
C LYS A 152 19.77 7.37 0.53
N LYS A 153 18.93 6.38 0.21
CA LYS A 153 19.30 4.96 0.06
C LYS A 153 19.91 4.32 1.33
N ARG A 154 19.52 4.79 2.52
CA ARG A 154 19.94 4.21 3.81
C ARG A 154 18.81 3.39 4.43
N ILE A 155 19.19 2.33 5.14
CA ILE A 155 18.28 1.53 5.97
C ILE A 155 17.60 2.49 6.96
N GLY A 156 16.28 2.58 6.92
CA GLY A 156 15.51 3.40 7.84
C GLY A 156 15.38 2.72 9.21
N PRO A 157 14.99 3.46 10.26
CA PRO A 157 14.87 2.92 11.61
C PRO A 157 13.95 1.71 11.72
N PHE A 158 12.96 1.55 10.83
CA PHE A 158 12.09 0.36 10.77
C PHE A 158 12.83 -0.94 10.45
N MET A 159 13.94 -0.83 9.72
CA MET A 159 14.72 -1.97 9.24
C MET A 159 16.07 -2.11 9.96
N ASP A 160 16.33 -1.26 10.95
CA ASP A 160 17.57 -1.22 11.73
C ASP A 160 17.49 -2.18 12.93
N ASP A 161 18.47 -3.08 13.06
CA ASP A 161 18.54 -4.10 14.11
C ASP A 161 18.92 -3.52 15.49
N ALA A 162 19.49 -2.32 15.52
CA ALA A 162 19.78 -1.59 16.75
C ALA A 162 18.56 -0.81 17.29
N VAL A 163 17.45 -0.78 16.55
CA VAL A 163 16.24 -0.01 16.89
C VAL A 163 15.10 -0.95 17.27
N GLY A 164 14.65 -0.90 18.53
CA GLY A 164 13.47 -1.67 18.97
C GLY A 164 13.62 -3.19 18.79
N ASP A 165 12.52 -3.85 18.44
CA ASP A 165 12.41 -5.29 18.21
C ASP A 165 12.31 -5.56 16.69
N LEU A 166 13.46 -5.83 16.08
CA LEU A 166 13.51 -6.16 14.65
C LEU A 166 12.81 -7.47 14.31
N ASP A 167 12.76 -8.45 15.21
CA ASP A 167 12.15 -9.74 14.94
C ASP A 167 10.63 -9.64 14.80
N VAL A 168 10.00 -8.83 15.65
CA VAL A 168 8.57 -8.52 15.57
C VAL A 168 8.25 -7.83 14.23
N ARG A 169 9.05 -6.84 13.82
CA ARG A 169 8.89 -6.14 12.53
C ARG A 169 9.15 -7.06 11.33
N ASN A 170 10.15 -7.94 11.42
CA ASN A 170 10.41 -8.95 10.40
C ASN A 170 9.27 -9.99 10.29
N SER A 171 8.59 -10.30 11.39
CA SER A 171 7.39 -11.14 11.36
C SER A 171 6.26 -10.50 10.57
N LEU A 172 5.98 -9.21 10.82
CA LEU A 172 5.02 -8.44 10.03
C LEU A 172 5.43 -8.38 8.56
N LYS A 173 6.73 -8.14 8.27
CA LYS A 173 7.26 -8.10 6.90
C LYS A 173 7.00 -9.40 6.15
N ARG A 174 7.19 -10.57 6.77
CA ARG A 174 6.87 -11.86 6.15
C ARG A 174 5.38 -12.01 5.82
N LYS A 175 4.49 -11.58 6.72
CA LYS A 175 3.04 -11.60 6.44
C LYS A 175 2.67 -10.67 5.27
N MET A 176 3.23 -9.46 5.25
CA MET A 176 2.99 -8.50 4.17
C MET A 176 3.54 -8.96 2.82
N ALA A 177 4.62 -9.75 2.81
CA ALA A 177 5.11 -10.36 1.58
C ALA A 177 4.10 -11.35 0.97
N VAL A 178 3.39 -12.11 1.82
CA VAL A 178 2.28 -12.99 1.37
C VAL A 178 1.14 -12.14 0.80
N VAL A 179 0.71 -11.10 1.52
CA VAL A 179 -0.33 -10.17 1.04
C VAL A 179 0.04 -9.58 -0.32
N LYS A 180 1.28 -9.09 -0.49
CA LYS A 180 1.75 -8.55 -1.77
C LYS A 180 1.70 -9.58 -2.89
N ALA A 181 2.14 -10.82 -2.64
CA ALA A 181 2.09 -11.89 -3.64
C ALA A 181 0.64 -12.22 -4.07
N GLU A 182 -0.30 -12.28 -3.12
CA GLU A 182 -1.71 -12.51 -3.43
C GLU A 182 -2.34 -11.38 -4.25
N LEU A 183 -2.03 -10.13 -3.91
CA LEU A 183 -2.51 -8.96 -4.63
C LEU A 183 -1.91 -8.89 -6.05
N ALA A 184 -0.63 -9.22 -6.22
CA ALA A 184 0.03 -9.20 -7.52
C ALA A 184 -0.64 -10.16 -8.51
N ARG A 185 -0.94 -11.39 -8.06
CA ARG A 185 -1.67 -12.38 -8.84
C ARG A 185 -3.13 -11.99 -9.08
N GLY A 186 -3.74 -11.35 -8.09
CA GLY A 186 -5.18 -11.17 -8.00
C GLY A 186 -5.75 -9.91 -8.67
N LEU A 187 -4.97 -8.84 -8.75
CA LEU A 187 -5.45 -7.54 -9.22
C LEU A 187 -5.26 -7.29 -10.73
N ASP A 188 -4.68 -8.24 -11.47
CA ASP A 188 -4.27 -8.07 -12.88
C ASP A 188 -3.29 -6.89 -13.05
N ARG A 189 -2.33 -6.80 -12.13
CA ARG A 189 -1.31 -5.75 -12.05
C ARG A 189 0.08 -6.37 -12.14
N PRO A 190 0.53 -6.76 -13.36
CA PRO A 190 1.72 -7.60 -13.56
C PRO A 190 3.05 -6.88 -13.28
N THR A 191 3.02 -5.66 -12.74
CA THR A 191 4.21 -4.95 -12.27
C THR A 191 4.27 -4.85 -10.76
N LEU A 192 3.23 -5.31 -10.05
CA LEU A 192 3.22 -5.34 -8.59
C LEU A 192 4.24 -6.35 -8.06
N ASP A 193 4.52 -7.42 -8.81
CA ASP A 193 5.53 -8.44 -8.51
C ASP A 193 6.90 -8.17 -9.18
N GLN A 194 7.03 -7.13 -10.02
CA GLN A 194 8.27 -6.93 -10.77
C GLN A 194 9.41 -6.41 -9.90
N GLU A 195 10.53 -7.13 -9.99
CA GLU A 195 11.74 -6.87 -9.21
C GLU A 195 12.73 -5.92 -9.91
N LYS A 196 12.28 -5.04 -10.81
CA LYS A 196 13.21 -4.11 -11.48
C LYS A 196 13.50 -2.86 -10.65
N ASP A 197 12.57 -2.42 -9.80
CA ASP A 197 12.67 -1.11 -9.15
C ASP A 197 13.38 -1.12 -7.79
N GLU A 198 14.32 -0.20 -7.57
CA GLU A 198 15.04 -0.04 -6.29
C GLU A 198 14.14 0.03 -5.05
N GLN A 199 12.87 0.39 -5.21
CA GLN A 199 11.86 0.42 -4.16
C GLN A 199 10.53 -0.16 -4.66
N THR A 200 10.17 -1.35 -4.18
CA THR A 200 8.90 -2.01 -4.55
C THR A 200 7.85 -1.97 -3.42
N HIS A 201 8.18 -1.35 -2.28
CA HIS A 201 7.27 -1.18 -1.16
C HIS A 201 7.70 -0.02 -0.25
N GLU A 202 6.82 0.36 0.67
CA GLU A 202 7.04 1.22 1.83
C GLU A 202 6.43 0.53 3.06
N MET A 203 7.04 0.67 4.23
CA MET A 203 6.54 0.06 5.47
C MET A 203 6.98 0.88 6.69
N GLU A 204 6.05 1.48 7.40
CA GLU A 204 6.38 2.44 8.43
C GLU A 204 5.42 2.39 9.62
N TYR A 205 5.96 2.63 10.82
CA TYR A 205 5.09 2.92 11.96
C TYR A 205 4.53 4.31 11.88
N LEU A 206 3.33 4.45 12.42
CA LEU A 206 2.53 5.64 12.41
C LEU A 206 2.05 5.93 13.83
N ARG A 207 2.17 7.19 14.27
CA ARG A 207 1.66 7.67 15.56
C ARG A 207 0.95 9.00 15.38
N TYR A 208 -0.27 9.09 15.89
CA TYR A 208 -1.07 10.31 16.01
C TYR A 208 -1.24 10.63 17.50
N GLY A 209 -0.91 11.86 17.88
CA GLY A 209 -1.19 12.38 19.22
C GLY A 209 -2.61 12.89 19.37
N VAL A 210 -2.98 13.26 20.60
CA VAL A 210 -4.27 13.90 20.88
C VAL A 210 -4.39 15.18 20.04
N GLY A 211 -5.53 15.34 19.38
CA GLY A 211 -5.82 16.42 18.43
C GLY A 211 -5.38 16.11 17.00
N ALA A 212 -4.45 15.17 16.77
CA ALA A 212 -3.89 14.96 15.44
C ALA A 212 -4.91 14.37 14.46
N LEU A 213 -4.82 14.81 13.21
CA LEU A 213 -5.65 14.36 12.09
C LEU A 213 -4.84 14.30 10.79
N LEU A 214 -5.45 13.77 9.74
CA LEU A 214 -4.93 13.87 8.38
C LEU A 214 -6.07 14.26 7.46
N ASN A 215 -5.96 15.45 6.86
CA ASN A 215 -6.94 15.94 5.90
C ASN A 215 -7.11 14.98 4.72
N ARG A 216 -8.28 15.08 4.09
CA ARG A 216 -8.63 14.35 2.87
C ARG A 216 -7.56 14.41 1.77
N HIS A 217 -7.22 13.24 1.22
CA HIS A 217 -6.27 13.02 0.14
C HIS A 217 -6.46 11.62 -0.49
N THR A 218 -5.82 11.38 -1.63
CA THR A 218 -5.43 10.06 -2.12
C THR A 218 -3.93 9.87 -1.97
N ASP A 219 -3.49 8.61 -1.93
CA ASP A 219 -2.08 8.28 -1.70
C ASP A 219 -1.24 8.27 -2.97
N GLU A 220 -1.90 8.17 -4.13
CA GLU A 220 -1.31 8.25 -5.44
C GLU A 220 -2.15 9.12 -6.39
N HIS A 221 -1.46 9.79 -7.32
CA HIS A 221 -2.05 10.62 -8.36
C HIS A 221 -1.38 10.35 -9.71
N HIS A 222 -2.11 10.62 -10.79
CA HIS A 222 -1.55 10.64 -12.13
C HIS A 222 -0.35 11.61 -12.23
N LEU A 223 0.69 11.28 -13.01
CA LEU A 223 1.89 12.12 -13.17
C LEU A 223 1.54 13.54 -13.67
N GLU A 224 0.54 13.64 -14.55
CA GLU A 224 -0.05 14.90 -15.01
C GLU A 224 -0.61 15.79 -13.89
N LEU A 225 -0.92 15.24 -12.72
CA LEU A 225 -1.39 15.98 -11.54
C LEU A 225 -0.26 16.30 -10.56
N LYS A 226 0.90 15.64 -10.66
CA LYS A 226 2.02 15.83 -9.73
C LYS A 226 2.97 16.97 -10.10
N ARG A 227 3.08 17.33 -11.38
CA ARG A 227 4.05 18.31 -11.86
C ARG A 227 3.65 18.94 -13.20
N PRO A 228 4.05 20.19 -13.48
CA PRO A 228 3.97 20.78 -14.82
C PRO A 228 4.65 19.87 -15.85
N HIS A 229 4.06 19.75 -17.05
CA HIS A 229 4.50 18.83 -18.13
C HIS A 229 4.47 17.32 -17.80
N GLY A 230 4.06 16.93 -16.59
CA GLY A 230 3.68 15.57 -16.21
C GLY A 230 4.60 14.46 -16.72
N SER A 231 4.05 13.60 -17.58
CA SER A 231 4.67 12.39 -18.12
C SER A 231 5.71 12.67 -19.22
N LYS A 232 5.76 13.89 -19.76
CA LYS A 232 6.77 14.31 -20.75
C LYS A 232 8.15 14.52 -20.13
N LEU A 233 8.20 14.75 -18.82
CA LEU A 233 9.46 14.87 -18.10
C LEU A 233 10.06 13.48 -17.83
N PRO A 234 11.39 13.32 -17.95
CA PRO A 234 12.03 12.05 -17.66
C PRO A 234 11.71 11.59 -16.23
N LEU A 235 11.50 10.29 -16.10
CA LEU A 235 11.40 9.65 -14.80
C LEU A 235 12.79 9.54 -14.18
N LYS A 236 12.83 9.42 -12.85
CA LYS A 236 14.05 8.97 -12.18
C LYS A 236 14.31 7.52 -12.60
N GLU A 237 15.58 7.14 -12.63
CA GLU A 237 15.95 5.73 -12.78
C GLU A 237 15.25 4.89 -11.70
N ASN A 238 14.64 3.76 -12.11
CA ASN A 238 13.90 2.85 -11.23
C ASN A 238 12.71 3.50 -10.49
N ALA A 239 12.07 4.51 -11.11
CA ALA A 239 10.86 5.12 -10.58
C ALA A 239 9.71 4.12 -10.53
N SER A 240 9.12 3.99 -9.36
CA SER A 240 7.89 3.23 -9.12
C SER A 240 6.77 4.15 -8.64
N ARG A 241 5.54 3.64 -8.62
CA ARG A 241 4.35 4.34 -8.13
C ARG A 241 3.62 3.50 -7.10
N ARG A 242 2.90 4.14 -6.17
CA ARG A 242 2.08 3.42 -5.19
C ARG A 242 0.85 2.85 -5.88
N SER A 243 0.54 1.57 -5.65
CA SER A 243 -0.56 0.87 -6.30
C SER A 243 -1.63 0.43 -5.31
N VAL A 244 -1.20 -0.17 -4.19
CA VAL A 244 -2.08 -0.59 -3.11
C VAL A 244 -1.59 0.01 -1.81
N THR A 245 -2.50 0.65 -1.09
CA THR A 245 -2.29 1.14 0.27
C THR A 245 -2.74 0.07 1.25
N TRP A 246 -1.97 -0.10 2.32
CA TRP A 246 -2.33 -0.98 3.40
C TRP A 246 -2.09 -0.32 4.77
N LEU A 247 -2.97 -0.61 5.74
CA LEU A 247 -2.83 -0.19 7.13
C LEU A 247 -3.12 -1.35 8.07
N VAL A 248 -2.36 -1.46 9.15
CA VAL A 248 -2.63 -2.37 10.27
C VAL A 248 -2.76 -1.55 11.54
N TYR A 249 -3.91 -1.65 12.20
CA TYR A 249 -4.17 -0.93 13.44
C TYR A 249 -3.68 -1.67 14.67
N LEU A 250 -3.20 -0.91 15.66
CA LEU A 250 -2.56 -1.44 16.86
C LEU A 250 -3.26 -1.02 18.17
N ASN A 251 -4.47 -0.47 18.10
CA ASN A 251 -5.11 0.18 19.25
C ASN A 251 -6.12 -0.72 19.93
N ASP A 252 -5.74 -1.26 21.09
CA ASP A 252 -6.65 -2.03 21.96
C ASP A 252 -7.64 -1.10 22.70
N ASP A 253 -8.82 -1.64 22.98
CA ASP A 253 -9.90 -0.98 23.72
C ASP A 253 -10.26 0.42 23.17
N TRP A 254 -10.31 0.53 21.84
CA TRP A 254 -10.68 1.75 21.13
C TRP A 254 -12.19 1.96 21.12
N ASP A 255 -12.64 3.10 21.62
CA ASP A 255 -14.04 3.52 21.56
C ASP A 255 -14.17 4.66 20.52
N PRO A 256 -14.87 4.46 19.39
CA PRO A 256 -14.92 5.45 18.33
C PRO A 256 -15.62 6.76 18.72
N GLU A 257 -16.60 6.73 19.64
CA GLU A 257 -17.34 7.92 20.07
C GLU A 257 -16.51 8.76 21.04
N ARG A 258 -15.77 8.09 21.93
CA ARG A 258 -14.88 8.75 22.89
C ARG A 258 -13.56 9.18 22.26
N ASP A 259 -12.91 8.26 21.55
CA ASP A 259 -11.51 8.38 21.13
C ASP A 259 -11.36 8.98 19.71
N GLY A 260 -12.40 8.96 18.87
CA GLY A 260 -12.33 9.46 17.50
C GLY A 260 -11.35 8.67 16.62
N GLY A 261 -10.58 9.36 15.77
CA GLY A 261 -9.44 8.77 15.05
C GLY A 261 -9.79 7.77 13.92
N GLN A 262 -11.04 7.77 13.46
CA GLN A 262 -11.50 6.92 12.36
C GLN A 262 -10.75 7.25 11.06
N LEU A 263 -10.47 6.23 10.26
CA LEU A 263 -10.14 6.42 8.85
C LEU A 263 -11.47 6.59 8.10
N ARG A 264 -11.75 7.82 7.69
CA ARG A 264 -12.92 8.16 6.89
C ARG A 264 -12.60 8.00 5.42
N LEU A 265 -13.33 7.11 4.76
CA LEU A 265 -13.26 6.89 3.33
C LEU A 265 -14.38 7.65 2.65
N HIS A 266 -14.07 8.26 1.51
CA HIS A 266 -15.04 8.88 0.61
C HIS A 266 -15.22 7.93 -0.57
N GLU A 267 -15.94 6.85 -0.32
CA GLU A 267 -16.18 5.84 -1.34
C GLU A 267 -17.14 6.39 -2.39
N ARG A 268 -16.98 5.95 -3.63
CA ARG A 268 -18.02 6.00 -4.65
C ARG A 268 -19.35 5.40 -4.16
N GLU A 269 -20.49 5.89 -4.65
CA GLU A 269 -21.81 5.41 -4.20
C GLU A 269 -22.07 3.95 -4.55
N TYR A 270 -21.72 3.52 -5.76
CA TYR A 270 -21.97 2.18 -6.26
C TYR A 270 -20.65 1.46 -6.58
N GLU A 271 -20.68 0.14 -6.68
CA GLU A 271 -19.50 -0.61 -7.12
C GLU A 271 -19.12 -0.26 -8.57
N SER A 272 -17.82 -0.12 -8.79
CA SER A 272 -17.28 0.12 -10.13
C SER A 272 -17.57 -1.05 -11.07
N ALA A 273 -18.06 -0.76 -12.27
CA ALA A 273 -18.33 -1.76 -13.30
C ALA A 273 -17.07 -2.40 -13.91
N PHE A 274 -15.90 -1.79 -13.68
CA PHE A 274 -14.59 -2.21 -14.16
C PHE A 274 -13.54 -2.02 -13.05
N PRO A 275 -12.41 -2.75 -13.08
CA PRO A 275 -11.33 -2.55 -12.12
C PRO A 275 -10.88 -1.07 -12.05
N VAL A 276 -10.65 -0.59 -10.83
CA VAL A 276 -10.24 0.80 -10.54
C VAL A 276 -8.72 0.96 -10.47
N GLY A 277 -8.28 2.21 -10.34
CA GLY A 277 -6.90 2.55 -10.00
C GLY A 277 -6.00 2.67 -11.22
N ALA A 278 -5.27 1.60 -11.54
CA ALA A 278 -4.43 1.51 -12.73
C ALA A 278 -5.12 0.77 -13.87
N ALA A 279 -4.86 1.20 -15.10
CA ALA A 279 -5.33 0.53 -16.32
C ALA A 279 -4.15 0.22 -17.26
N ILE A 280 -4.26 0.61 -18.52
CA ILE A 280 -3.31 0.25 -19.57
C ILE A 280 -1.98 0.96 -19.30
N ARG A 281 -0.91 0.18 -19.06
CA ARG A 281 0.44 0.68 -18.80
C ARG A 281 0.47 1.68 -17.63
N ASN A 282 0.67 2.96 -17.94
CA ASN A 282 0.82 4.02 -16.96
C ASN A 282 -0.47 4.79 -16.69
N ASP A 283 -1.55 4.53 -17.43
CA ASP A 283 -2.80 5.26 -17.29
C ASP A 283 -3.39 5.00 -15.89
N LEU A 284 -3.62 6.09 -15.15
CA LEU A 284 -4.24 6.06 -13.83
C LEU A 284 -5.62 6.71 -13.87
N GLN A 285 -6.48 6.25 -12.96
CA GLN A 285 -7.81 6.81 -12.76
C GLN A 285 -7.69 8.26 -12.27
N VAL A 286 -8.54 9.13 -12.82
CA VAL A 286 -8.65 10.54 -12.40
C VAL A 286 -10.07 10.90 -11.97
N GLY A 287 -11.06 10.06 -12.25
CA GLY A 287 -12.44 10.28 -11.87
C GLY A 287 -13.32 9.04 -12.07
N TRP A 288 -14.63 9.19 -11.99
CA TRP A 288 -15.60 8.17 -12.40
C TRP A 288 -16.86 8.79 -13.00
N LEU A 289 -17.58 8.02 -13.81
CA LEU A 289 -18.95 8.33 -14.21
C LEU A 289 -19.88 7.71 -13.19
N LYS A 290 -20.61 8.54 -12.44
CA LYS A 290 -21.61 8.12 -11.45
C LYS A 290 -22.66 7.21 -12.08
N ALA A 291 -23.17 6.26 -11.30
CA ALA A 291 -24.28 5.43 -11.74
C ALA A 291 -25.56 6.28 -11.92
N ASN A 292 -26.45 5.82 -12.80
CA ASN A 292 -27.83 6.27 -12.87
C ASN A 292 -28.72 5.03 -13.01
N PRO A 293 -29.18 4.44 -11.88
CA PRO A 293 -29.98 3.23 -11.89
C PRO A 293 -31.25 3.35 -12.73
N ASN A 294 -31.89 4.52 -12.73
CA ASN A 294 -33.11 4.78 -13.51
C ASN A 294 -32.88 4.69 -15.03
N LYS A 295 -31.65 4.92 -15.48
CA LYS A 295 -31.23 4.79 -16.89
C LYS A 295 -30.42 3.51 -17.15
N GLY A 296 -30.30 2.60 -16.17
CA GLY A 296 -29.48 1.39 -16.27
C GLY A 296 -27.97 1.66 -16.44
N LEU A 297 -27.51 2.86 -16.09
CA LEU A 297 -26.10 3.24 -16.20
C LEU A 297 -25.37 2.86 -14.92
N ARG A 298 -24.32 2.05 -15.05
CA ARG A 298 -23.48 1.62 -13.93
C ARG A 298 -22.41 2.66 -13.64
N GLU A 299 -21.81 2.56 -12.46
CA GLU A 299 -20.65 3.36 -12.13
C GLU A 299 -19.43 2.90 -12.93
N GLN A 300 -18.66 3.82 -13.50
CA GLN A 300 -17.53 3.46 -14.37
C GLN A 300 -16.29 4.29 -14.03
N PRO A 301 -15.11 3.68 -13.91
CA PRO A 301 -13.88 4.42 -13.68
C PRO A 301 -13.52 5.22 -14.94
N VAL A 302 -12.92 6.40 -14.73
CA VAL A 302 -12.40 7.27 -15.78
C VAL A 302 -10.91 7.43 -15.62
N PHE A 303 -10.18 7.05 -16.66
CA PHE A 303 -8.72 7.07 -16.73
C PHE A 303 -8.25 8.22 -17.62
N LEU A 304 -6.98 8.59 -17.43
CA LEU A 304 -6.30 9.59 -18.23
C LEU A 304 -5.23 8.91 -19.08
N ASP A 305 -5.33 9.08 -20.40
CA ASP A 305 -4.28 8.78 -21.37
C ASP A 305 -3.50 10.06 -21.65
N PRO A 306 -2.22 10.18 -21.23
CA PRO A 306 -1.46 11.42 -21.38
C PRO A 306 -0.71 11.52 -22.72
N ASN A 307 -0.80 10.52 -23.59
CA ASN A 307 0.08 10.34 -24.76
C ASN A 307 -0.68 10.31 -26.09
N ARG A 308 -1.89 10.86 -26.17
CA ARG A 308 -2.60 10.95 -27.45
C ARG A 308 -2.00 12.05 -28.33
N ASP A 309 -1.82 11.76 -29.62
CA ASP A 309 -1.39 12.75 -30.60
C ASP A 309 -2.42 13.88 -30.71
N GLY A 310 -1.97 15.13 -30.50
CA GLY A 310 -2.79 16.33 -30.58
C GLY A 310 -1.96 17.59 -30.86
N PRO A 311 -2.60 18.77 -30.92
CA PRO A 311 -1.93 20.06 -31.07
C PRO A 311 -0.90 20.33 -29.96
N GLU A 312 -0.04 21.33 -30.14
CA GLU A 312 1.08 21.61 -29.23
C GLU A 312 0.66 21.62 -27.74
N ASN A 313 1.25 20.71 -26.95
CA ASN A 313 0.97 20.47 -25.53
C ASN A 313 -0.39 19.87 -25.14
N GLU A 314 -1.25 19.56 -26.10
CA GLU A 314 -2.53 18.88 -25.91
C GLU A 314 -2.39 17.39 -26.19
N THR A 315 -2.21 16.59 -25.15
CA THR A 315 -1.97 15.14 -25.28
C THR A 315 -2.84 14.28 -24.37
N CYS A 316 -3.61 14.92 -23.49
CA CYS A 316 -4.46 14.24 -22.51
C CYS A 316 -5.82 13.88 -23.12
N VAL A 317 -6.27 12.64 -22.95
CA VAL A 317 -7.63 12.20 -23.27
C VAL A 317 -8.21 11.43 -22.09
N LEU A 318 -9.42 11.79 -21.67
CA LEU A 318 -10.16 11.00 -20.70
C LEU A 318 -10.83 9.83 -21.41
N TYR A 319 -10.86 8.67 -20.77
CA TYR A 319 -11.54 7.51 -21.32
C TYR A 319 -12.14 6.61 -20.24
N THR A 320 -13.09 5.77 -20.65
CA THR A 320 -13.65 4.68 -19.86
C THR A 320 -13.74 3.41 -20.69
N PHE A 321 -14.36 2.36 -20.16
CA PHE A 321 -14.53 1.08 -20.86
C PHE A 321 -15.98 0.82 -21.24
N GLU A 322 -16.18 0.26 -22.43
CA GLU A 322 -17.45 -0.32 -22.86
C GLU A 322 -17.64 -1.72 -22.26
N LYS A 323 -18.86 -2.26 -22.36
CA LYS A 323 -19.20 -3.58 -21.79
C LYS A 323 -18.33 -4.73 -22.32
N ASP A 324 -17.80 -4.60 -23.54
CA ASP A 324 -16.90 -5.57 -24.17
C ASP A 324 -15.43 -5.35 -23.80
N GLY A 325 -15.13 -4.39 -22.91
CA GLY A 325 -13.78 -4.05 -22.46
C GLY A 325 -13.03 -3.09 -23.37
N LYS A 326 -13.63 -2.62 -24.48
CA LYS A 326 -12.96 -1.64 -25.35
C LYS A 326 -12.90 -0.27 -24.71
N LYS A 327 -11.79 0.42 -24.96
CA LYS A 327 -11.61 1.84 -24.58
C LYS A 327 -12.61 2.71 -25.35
N ARG A 328 -13.29 3.59 -24.61
CA ARG A 328 -14.18 4.64 -25.13
C ARG A 328 -13.70 5.99 -24.63
N ASP A 329 -13.21 6.80 -25.56
CA ASP A 329 -12.81 8.17 -25.26
C ASP A 329 -14.02 9.00 -24.81
N LEU A 330 -13.81 9.84 -23.80
CA LEU A 330 -14.80 10.80 -23.26
C LEU A 330 -14.53 12.23 -23.74
N SER A 331 -13.31 12.48 -24.23
CA SER A 331 -12.86 13.78 -24.75
C SER A 331 -12.82 13.78 -26.29
N LYS A 332 -13.28 14.88 -26.92
CA LYS A 332 -13.43 14.99 -28.38
C LYS A 332 -12.09 15.15 -29.07
N ALA A 333 -11.18 15.81 -28.38
CA ALA A 333 -9.82 16.05 -28.78
C ALA A 333 -8.92 15.95 -27.55
N PRO A 334 -7.62 15.67 -27.75
CA PRO A 334 -6.63 15.85 -26.71
C PRO A 334 -6.70 17.25 -26.11
N PHE A 335 -6.43 17.37 -24.80
CA PHE A 335 -6.36 18.65 -24.10
C PHE A 335 -5.03 18.78 -23.34
N ALA A 336 -4.70 20.01 -22.94
CA ALA A 336 -3.50 20.26 -22.15
C ALA A 336 -3.72 19.84 -20.69
N ASN A 337 -2.71 19.22 -20.06
CA ASN A 337 -2.78 18.81 -18.65
C ASN A 337 -3.15 19.94 -17.69
N LEU A 338 -2.88 21.20 -18.05
CA LEU A 338 -3.31 22.39 -17.32
C LEU A 338 -4.82 22.40 -17.03
N ALA A 339 -5.65 21.83 -17.90
CA ALA A 339 -7.09 21.72 -17.70
C ALA A 339 -7.46 20.89 -16.44
N LEU A 340 -6.61 19.93 -16.05
CA LEU A 340 -6.78 19.15 -14.82
C LEU A 340 -6.58 19.99 -13.56
N TYR A 341 -5.75 21.04 -13.64
CA TYR A 341 -5.46 21.96 -12.53
C TYR A 341 -6.41 23.16 -12.47
N LEU A 342 -6.79 23.70 -13.65
CA LEU A 342 -7.73 24.82 -13.78
C LEU A 342 -9.19 24.38 -13.55
N GLY A 343 -9.45 23.07 -13.60
CA GLY A 343 -10.70 22.45 -13.24
C GLY A 343 -10.99 22.59 -11.75
N GLY A 344 -11.34 23.80 -11.28
CA GLY A 344 -11.68 24.13 -9.90
C GLY A 344 -12.98 23.49 -9.39
N GLY A 345 -13.14 22.19 -9.61
CA GLY A 345 -14.32 21.38 -9.36
C GLY A 345 -14.88 20.72 -10.63
N ASP A 346 -15.77 19.75 -10.43
CA ASP A 346 -16.44 18.97 -11.47
C ASP A 346 -17.03 19.82 -12.59
N ALA A 347 -17.62 20.99 -12.29
CA ALA A 347 -18.29 21.83 -13.30
C ALA A 347 -17.38 22.26 -14.47
N VAL A 348 -16.12 22.61 -14.17
CA VAL A 348 -15.14 23.01 -15.20
C VAL A 348 -14.63 21.79 -15.94
N ALA A 349 -14.33 20.70 -15.21
CA ALA A 349 -13.89 19.43 -15.78
C ALA A 349 -14.90 18.85 -16.78
N ARG A 350 -16.18 18.84 -16.40
CA ARG A 350 -17.32 18.39 -17.22
C ARG A 350 -17.44 19.16 -18.53
N LYS A 351 -17.19 20.48 -18.51
CA LYS A 351 -17.31 21.33 -19.70
C LYS A 351 -16.09 21.27 -20.62
N LEU A 352 -14.89 21.12 -20.04
CA LEU A 352 -13.64 21.20 -20.80
C LEU A 352 -13.14 19.85 -21.30
N MET A 353 -13.47 18.75 -20.62
CA MET A 353 -12.84 17.45 -20.86
C MET A 353 -13.80 16.35 -21.32
N ILE A 354 -15.12 16.59 -21.28
CA ILE A 354 -16.14 15.58 -21.61
C ILE A 354 -17.17 16.12 -22.58
N ASP A 355 -17.40 15.41 -23.68
CA ASP A 355 -18.22 15.92 -24.78
C ASP A 355 -19.69 15.52 -24.65
N ASN A 356 -19.92 14.26 -24.30
CA ASN A 356 -21.26 13.73 -24.21
C ASN A 356 -21.94 14.32 -22.97
N ALA A 357 -23.03 15.05 -23.15
CA ALA A 357 -23.73 15.72 -22.05
C ALA A 357 -24.18 14.76 -20.94
N VAL A 358 -24.53 13.51 -21.28
CA VAL A 358 -24.92 12.50 -20.30
C VAL A 358 -23.72 12.04 -19.47
N ASP A 359 -22.56 11.85 -20.09
CA ASP A 359 -21.34 11.50 -19.37
C ASP A 359 -20.82 12.68 -18.55
N ALA A 360 -20.89 13.89 -19.09
CA ALA A 360 -20.53 15.11 -18.38
C ALA A 360 -21.39 15.29 -17.12
N GLU A 361 -22.72 15.11 -17.19
CA GLU A 361 -23.59 15.16 -16.01
C GLU A 361 -23.18 14.15 -14.91
N ARG A 362 -22.65 12.99 -15.32
CA ARG A 362 -22.27 11.90 -14.43
C ARG A 362 -20.84 12.00 -13.92
N PHE A 363 -19.97 12.76 -14.55
CA PHE A 363 -18.55 12.75 -14.22
C PHE A 363 -18.27 13.39 -12.86
N HIS A 364 -17.49 12.67 -12.07
CA HIS A 364 -16.97 13.09 -10.77
C HIS A 364 -15.43 12.97 -10.81
N LEU A 365 -14.72 14.03 -10.44
CA LEU A 365 -13.26 14.08 -10.41
C LEU A 365 -12.74 13.65 -9.03
N ILE A 366 -11.82 12.67 -8.99
CA ILE A 366 -11.16 12.25 -7.75
C ILE A 366 -10.35 13.43 -7.23
N ASP A 367 -10.58 13.80 -5.96
CA ASP A 367 -9.85 14.86 -5.27
C ASP A 367 -9.75 16.17 -6.08
N ALA A 368 -10.88 16.60 -6.65
CA ALA A 368 -10.97 17.84 -7.39
C ALA A 368 -10.29 18.99 -6.59
N PRO A 369 -9.28 19.67 -7.16
CA PRO A 369 -8.58 20.72 -6.44
C PRO A 369 -9.59 21.78 -6.01
N LYS A 370 -9.72 21.94 -4.69
CA LYS A 370 -10.53 22.98 -4.07
C LYS A 370 -10.05 24.33 -4.61
N SER A 371 -10.82 24.95 -5.50
CA SER A 371 -10.50 26.28 -6.02
C SER A 371 -10.37 27.29 -4.88
N LEU A 372 -9.63 28.38 -5.08
CA LEU A 372 -9.60 29.51 -4.13
C LEU A 372 -11.01 30.04 -3.79
N VAL A 373 -12.01 29.80 -4.63
CA VAL A 373 -13.41 30.16 -4.37
C VAL A 373 -14.06 29.16 -3.41
N SER A 374 -13.73 27.87 -3.50
CA SER A 374 -14.25 26.83 -2.59
C SER A 374 -13.74 26.93 -1.15
N SER A 375 -12.68 27.71 -0.88
CA SER A 375 -12.25 28.02 0.49
C SER A 375 -13.10 29.10 1.18
N PHE A 376 -13.89 29.87 0.43
CA PHE A 376 -14.80 30.89 0.96
C PHE A 376 -16.25 30.39 1.11
N VAL A 377 -16.58 29.28 0.47
CA VAL A 377 -17.84 28.58 0.66
C VAL A 377 -17.58 27.50 1.70
N LYS A 378 -18.21 27.59 2.88
CA LYS A 378 -18.30 26.42 3.77
C LYS A 378 -18.94 25.33 2.93
N SER A 379 -18.16 24.36 2.45
CA SER A 379 -18.74 23.23 1.76
C SER A 379 -19.62 22.54 2.78
N ASP A 380 -20.94 22.61 2.59
CA ASP A 380 -21.89 21.68 3.17
C ASP A 380 -21.63 20.32 2.52
N ALA A 381 -20.42 19.78 2.70
CA ALA A 381 -20.03 18.45 2.31
C ALA A 381 -20.81 17.52 3.22
N ASN A 382 -22.05 17.26 2.83
CA ASN A 382 -22.85 16.17 3.34
C ASN A 382 -22.12 14.85 3.03
N ASP A 383 -22.57 13.75 3.65
CA ASP A 383 -21.97 12.42 3.51
C ASP A 383 -21.94 11.87 2.06
N LYS A 384 -22.39 12.66 1.07
CA LYS A 384 -22.42 12.32 -0.35
C LYS A 384 -21.42 13.10 -1.21
N GLY A 385 -20.53 13.90 -0.61
CA GLY A 385 -19.61 14.75 -1.36
C GLY A 385 -20.31 15.94 -2.04
N GLN A 386 -19.54 16.79 -2.72
CA GLN A 386 -20.05 18.06 -3.26
C GLN A 386 -21.13 17.90 -4.35
N ASP A 387 -21.12 16.79 -5.09
CA ASP A 387 -21.99 16.54 -6.24
C ASP A 387 -22.88 15.30 -6.06
N GLY A 388 -22.94 14.76 -4.85
CA GLY A 388 -23.69 13.56 -4.50
C GLY A 388 -23.07 12.24 -4.98
N GLY A 389 -21.83 12.25 -5.52
CA GLY A 389 -21.17 11.07 -6.08
C GLY A 389 -20.50 10.12 -5.08
N GLU A 390 -20.44 10.53 -3.82
CA GLU A 390 -19.68 9.83 -2.79
C GLU A 390 -20.59 9.26 -1.69
N ARG A 391 -19.98 8.48 -0.80
CA ARG A 391 -20.52 7.92 0.43
C ARG A 391 -19.41 7.84 1.45
N ILE A 392 -19.67 8.39 2.63
CA ILE A 392 -18.76 8.25 3.77
C ILE A 392 -18.84 6.83 4.32
N LYS A 393 -17.67 6.25 4.58
CA LYS A 393 -17.49 5.03 5.38
C LYS A 393 -16.37 5.23 6.37
N ASP A 394 -16.69 5.15 7.65
CA ASP A 394 -15.70 5.26 8.71
C ASP A 394 -15.21 3.86 9.12
N ILE A 395 -13.89 3.72 9.19
CA ILE A 395 -13.21 2.51 9.68
C ILE A 395 -12.56 2.82 11.03
N TYR A 396 -12.91 2.03 12.03
CA TYR A 396 -12.36 2.18 13.37
C TYR A 396 -10.94 1.63 13.44
N PRO A 397 -10.01 2.31 14.15
CA PRO A 397 -8.62 1.91 14.21
C PRO A 397 -8.38 0.79 15.24
N SER A 398 -9.21 -0.25 15.21
CA SER A 398 -9.20 -1.36 16.18
C SER A 398 -8.03 -2.30 15.96
N ALA A 399 -7.34 -2.65 17.05
CA ALA A 399 -6.20 -3.58 17.09
C ALA A 399 -6.36 -4.83 16.19
N GLY A 400 -5.30 -5.13 15.44
CA GLY A 400 -5.16 -6.31 14.60
C GLY A 400 -5.92 -6.25 13.26
N THR A 401 -6.58 -5.14 12.96
CA THR A 401 -7.33 -4.95 11.72
C THR A 401 -6.41 -4.54 10.58
N LEU A 402 -6.43 -5.28 9.47
CA LEU A 402 -5.81 -4.90 8.20
C LEU A 402 -6.82 -4.18 7.32
N VAL A 403 -6.43 -3.06 6.74
CA VAL A 403 -7.20 -2.32 5.73
C VAL A 403 -6.39 -2.29 4.44
N LEU A 404 -7.02 -2.59 3.31
CA LEU A 404 -6.43 -2.60 1.98
C LEU A 404 -7.30 -1.82 1.00
N PHE A 405 -6.71 -0.93 0.21
CA PHE A 405 -7.40 -0.23 -0.88
C PHE A 405 -6.43 0.23 -1.96
N ASP A 406 -6.97 0.51 -3.14
CA ASP A 406 -6.20 1.06 -4.25
C ASP A 406 -5.75 2.50 -3.96
N SER A 407 -4.47 2.79 -4.16
CA SER A 407 -3.85 4.07 -3.76
C SER A 407 -4.35 5.29 -4.54
N VAL A 408 -4.94 5.09 -5.72
CA VAL A 408 -5.36 6.17 -6.62
C VAL A 408 -6.84 6.49 -6.48
N SER A 409 -7.68 5.46 -6.31
CA SER A 409 -9.12 5.56 -6.53
C SER A 409 -9.96 5.86 -5.30
N LEU A 410 -9.37 5.90 -4.10
CA LEU A 410 -10.10 6.05 -2.85
C LEU A 410 -9.61 7.23 -2.01
N PRO A 411 -10.26 8.40 -2.13
CA PRO A 411 -10.02 9.53 -1.23
C PRO A 411 -10.37 9.19 0.21
N HIS A 412 -9.52 9.63 1.14
CA HIS A 412 -9.67 9.32 2.55
C HIS A 412 -9.01 10.36 3.46
N GLU A 413 -9.44 10.38 4.71
CA GLU A 413 -8.90 11.25 5.76
C GLU A 413 -8.85 10.50 7.09
N VAL A 414 -8.00 10.93 8.00
CA VAL A 414 -8.00 10.46 9.38
C VAL A 414 -8.64 11.55 10.22
N LEU A 415 -9.79 11.23 10.82
CA LEU A 415 -10.49 12.14 11.71
C LEU A 415 -9.63 12.43 12.95
N GLN A 416 -9.91 13.57 13.59
CA GLN A 416 -9.23 13.95 14.82
C GLN A 416 -9.33 12.84 15.87
N THR A 417 -8.19 12.52 16.47
CA THR A 417 -8.12 11.55 17.57
C THR A 417 -8.05 12.27 18.92
N ASN A 418 -8.78 11.78 19.92
CA ASN A 418 -8.76 12.30 21.30
C ASN A 418 -7.82 11.50 22.21
N ARG A 419 -7.17 10.47 21.65
CA ARG A 419 -6.20 9.59 22.31
C ARG A 419 -5.04 9.30 21.36
N GLU A 420 -3.89 8.94 21.93
CA GLU A 420 -2.77 8.45 21.13
C GLU A 420 -3.17 7.21 20.30
N ARG A 421 -2.93 7.27 18.99
CA ARG A 421 -3.31 6.26 18.00
C ARG A 421 -2.08 5.77 17.25
N PHE A 422 -1.82 4.47 17.31
CA PHE A 422 -0.75 3.79 16.61
C PHE A 422 -1.26 2.93 15.45
N GLY A 423 -0.39 2.75 14.46
CA GLY A 423 -0.59 1.82 13.36
C GLY A 423 0.71 1.50 12.67
N VAL A 424 0.64 0.55 11.74
CA VAL A 424 1.65 0.36 10.70
C VAL A 424 0.97 0.65 9.37
N GLN A 425 1.61 1.39 8.49
CA GLN A 425 1.10 1.63 7.15
C GLN A 425 2.18 1.32 6.13
N GLY A 426 1.74 1.18 4.88
CA GLY A 426 2.65 1.10 3.77
C GLY A 426 1.95 1.08 2.44
N TRP A 427 2.77 1.05 1.41
CA TRP A 427 2.32 1.02 0.03
C TRP A 427 3.07 -0.07 -0.71
N PHE A 428 2.36 -0.85 -1.52
CA PHE A 428 2.99 -1.71 -2.52
C PHE A 428 3.09 -0.93 -3.82
N HIS A 429 4.27 -1.00 -4.43
CA HIS A 429 4.58 -0.24 -5.61
C HIS A 429 4.48 -1.08 -6.88
N GLU A 430 4.12 -0.41 -7.97
CA GLU A 430 4.18 -0.90 -9.33
C GLU A 430 5.28 -0.17 -10.09
N HIS A 431 5.87 -0.88 -11.05
CA HIS A 431 6.77 -0.30 -12.02
C HIS A 431 6.02 0.69 -12.93
N ILE A 432 6.66 1.82 -13.21
CA ILE A 432 6.16 2.78 -14.21
C ILE A 432 6.80 2.42 -15.55
N TYR A 433 5.98 2.01 -16.52
CA TYR A 433 6.44 1.66 -17.87
C TYR A 433 7.19 2.83 -18.50
N THR A 434 8.33 2.55 -19.10
CA THR A 434 9.15 3.52 -19.83
C THR A 434 9.15 3.20 -21.33
N SER A 435 9.77 4.04 -22.15
CA SER A 435 9.99 3.75 -23.57
C SER A 435 10.81 2.47 -23.80
N ALA A 436 11.56 1.99 -22.79
CA ALA A 436 12.30 0.73 -22.87
C ALA A 436 11.43 -0.51 -22.63
N ASP A 437 10.21 -0.34 -22.11
CA ASP A 437 9.27 -1.43 -21.80
C ASP A 437 8.20 -1.62 -22.91
N VAL A 438 8.24 -0.80 -23.96
CA VAL A 438 7.25 -0.75 -25.07
C VAL A 438 7.68 -1.57 -26.27
#